data_AF-A0A957RPU5-F1
#
_entry.id   AF-A0A957RPU5-F1
#
_cell.length_a   1.000
_cell.length_b   1.000
_cell.length_c   1.000
_cell.angle_alpha   90.00
_cell.angle_beta   90.00
_cell.angle_gamma   90.00
#
_symmetry.space_group_name_H-M   'P 1'
#
loop_
_entity.id
_entity.type
_entity.pdbx_description
1 polymer ?
#
loop_
_entity_poly.entity_id
_entity_poly.type
_entity_poly.pdbx_seq_one_letter_code
_entity_poly.pdbx_strand_id
1 'polypeptide(L)' 'PDALVAPIVHGRPVGFAAESIRHFARAIIDGTSPLVDGLDGLAATRLVLAMEESAQRGEPVAVGDLWAI' A
#
# COMPACT_ATOMS: atom_id res chain seq x y z
N PRO A 1 8.07 -16.11 -1.10
CA PRO A 1 7.58 -15.57 -2.39
C PRO A 1 6.94 -14.18 -2.23
N ASP A 2 6.14 -13.99 -1.18
CA ASP A 2 5.31 -12.78 -0.99
C ASP A 2 6.10 -11.54 -0.52
N ALA A 3 7.29 -11.74 0.07
CA ALA A 3 8.20 -10.65 0.44
C ALA A 3 9.03 -10.13 -0.75
N LEU A 4 9.04 -10.82 -1.89
CA LEU A 4 9.82 -10.44 -3.07
C LEU A 4 8.90 -9.73 -4.07
N VAL A 5 9.38 -8.59 -4.60
CA VAL A 5 8.59 -7.68 -5.45
C VAL A 5 8.05 -8.39 -6.70
N ALA A 6 8.94 -8.93 -7.54
CA ALA A 6 8.56 -9.62 -8.78
C ALA A 6 9.57 -10.72 -9.19
N PRO A 7 9.86 -11.73 -8.34
CA PRO A 7 10.75 -12.82 -8.72
C PRO A 7 10.21 -13.63 -9.91
N ILE A 8 11.13 -14.22 -10.68
CA ILE A 8 10.80 -15.20 -11.71
C ILE A 8 10.88 -16.60 -11.08
N VAL A 9 9.74 -17.29 -11.03
CA VAL A 9 9.65 -18.68 -10.55
C VAL A 9 9.08 -19.53 -11.67
N HIS A 10 9.84 -20.55 -12.09
CA HIS A 10 9.49 -21.41 -13.24
C HIS A 10 9.12 -20.62 -14.51
N GLY A 11 9.87 -19.55 -14.81
CA GLY A 11 9.65 -18.72 -16.00
C GLY A 11 8.47 -17.75 -15.91
N ARG A 12 7.79 -17.64 -14.76
CA ARG A 12 6.67 -16.72 -14.55
C ARG A 12 7.02 -15.63 -13.54
N PRO A 13 6.67 -14.36 -13.81
CA PRO A 13 6.71 -13.32 -12.79
C PRO A 13 5.61 -13.60 -11.75
N VAL A 14 6.04 -13.78 -10.51
CA VAL A 14 5.19 -13.98 -9.32
C VAL A 14 5.62 -12.99 -8.23
N GLY A 15 4.98 -13.02 -7.06
CA GLY A 15 5.28 -12.11 -5.94
C GLY A 15 4.31 -10.95 -5.85
N PHE A 16 4.42 -10.15 -4.79
CA PHE A 16 3.34 -9.25 -4.41
C PHE A 16 3.03 -8.18 -5.46
N ALA A 17 4.02 -7.66 -6.19
CA ALA A 17 3.76 -6.64 -7.22
C ALA A 17 3.01 -7.24 -8.41
N ALA A 18 3.39 -8.45 -8.84
CA ALA A 18 2.71 -9.14 -9.94
C ALA A 18 1.29 -9.56 -9.55
N GLU A 19 1.09 -10.12 -8.35
CA GLU A 19 -0.22 -10.59 -7.90
C GLU A 19 -1.17 -9.44 -7.53
N SER A 20 -0.68 -8.35 -6.92
CA SER A 20 -1.53 -7.19 -6.59
C SER A 20 -2.10 -6.51 -7.84
N ILE A 21 -1.29 -6.34 -8.89
CA ILE A 21 -1.75 -5.80 -10.17
C ILE A 21 -2.75 -6.76 -10.84
N ARG A 22 -2.46 -8.07 -10.85
CA ARG A 22 -3.39 -9.08 -11.39
C ARG A 22 -4.73 -9.06 -10.65
N HIS A 23 -4.70 -8.99 -9.33
CA HIS A 23 -5.88 -8.91 -8.48
C HIS A 23 -6.70 -7.65 -8.79
N PHE A 24 -6.07 -6.49 -8.83
CA PHE A 24 -6.74 -5.24 -9.17
C PHE A 24 -7.40 -5.28 -10.55
N ALA A 25 -6.66 -5.72 -11.58
CA ALA A 25 -7.20 -5.86 -12.93
C ALA A 25 -8.39 -6.83 -12.97
N ARG A 26 -8.31 -7.94 -12.22
CA ARG A 26 -9.38 -8.92 -12.15
C ARG A 26 -10.63 -8.37 -11.44
N ALA A 27 -10.45 -7.62 -10.35
CA ALA A 27 -11.56 -6.96 -9.67
C ALA A 27 -12.34 -6.02 -10.62
N ILE A 28 -11.63 -5.26 -11.45
CA ILE A 28 -12.23 -4.42 -12.49
C ILE A 28 -13.01 -5.25 -13.51
N ILE A 29 -12.37 -6.30 -14.06
CA ILE A 29 -13.00 -7.17 -15.08
C ILE A 29 -14.27 -7.82 -14.53
N ASP A 30 -14.22 -8.31 -13.29
CA ASP A 30 -15.30 -9.05 -12.65
C ASP A 30 -16.36 -8.10 -12.04
N GLY A 31 -16.15 -6.78 -12.07
CA GLY A 31 -17.03 -5.78 -11.46
C GLY A 31 -17.12 -5.89 -9.93
N THR A 32 -16.07 -6.39 -9.29
CA THR A 32 -15.97 -6.57 -7.84
C THR A 32 -15.04 -5.53 -7.22
N SER A 33 -15.18 -5.29 -5.92
CA SER A 33 -14.28 -4.38 -5.21
C SER A 33 -12.90 -5.04 -5.00
N PRO A 34 -11.79 -4.33 -5.29
CA PRO A 34 -10.47 -4.81 -4.89
C PRO A 34 -10.37 -4.84 -3.35
N LEU A 35 -9.58 -5.79 -2.83
CA LEU A 35 -9.22 -5.93 -1.42
C LEU A 35 -8.80 -4.62 -0.72
N VAL A 36 -8.12 -3.72 -1.44
CA VAL A 36 -7.72 -2.39 -0.97
C VAL A 36 -8.08 -1.35 -2.02
N ASP A 37 -8.37 -0.14 -1.58
CA ASP A 37 -8.74 0.98 -2.44
C ASP A 37 -7.81 2.19 -2.28
N GLY A 38 -8.19 3.33 -2.88
CA GLY A 38 -7.40 4.56 -2.80
C GLY A 38 -7.32 5.17 -1.39
N LEU A 39 -8.30 4.90 -0.53
CA LEU A 39 -8.31 5.40 0.85
C LEU A 39 -7.26 4.69 1.71
N ASP A 40 -7.01 3.40 1.44
CA ASP A 40 -5.89 2.69 2.07
C ASP A 40 -4.54 3.33 1.71
N GLY A 41 -4.39 3.72 0.43
CA GLY A 41 -3.21 4.48 -0.04
C GLY A 41 -3.06 5.82 0.67
N LEU A 42 -4.15 6.58 0.80
CA LEU A 42 -4.17 7.84 1.54
C LEU A 42 -3.81 7.67 3.02
N ALA A 43 -4.31 6.61 3.67
CA ALA A 43 -3.97 6.29 5.05
C ALA A 43 -2.49 5.96 5.22
N ALA A 44 -1.92 5.18 4.29
CA ALA A 44 -0.48 4.87 4.28
C ALA A 44 0.38 6.13 4.09
N THR A 45 0.00 7.03 3.18
CA THR A 45 0.70 8.32 2.99
C THR A 45 0.67 9.17 4.25
N ARG A 46 -0.48 9.27 4.93
CA ARG A 46 -0.59 10.02 6.20
C ARG A 46 0.29 9.41 7.28
N LEU A 47 0.38 8.09 7.35
CA LEU A 47 1.26 7.42 8.30
C LEU A 47 2.73 7.78 8.05
N VAL A 48 3.18 7.82 6.79
CA VAL A 48 4.55 8.25 6.44
C VAL A 48 4.80 9.69 6.87
N LEU A 49 3.87 10.61 6.60
CA LEU A 49 4.00 12.01 7.03
C LEU A 49 4.08 12.15 8.56
N ALA A 50 3.31 11.36 9.31
CA ALA A 50 3.38 11.36 10.77
C ALA A 50 4.73 10.84 11.29
N MET A 51 5.31 9.83 10.62
CA MET A 51 6.64 9.32 10.93
C MET A 51 7.73 10.37 10.65
N GLU A 52 7.63 11.10 9.55
CA GLU A 52 8.56 12.19 9.23
C GLU A 52 8.48 13.32 10.27
N GLU A 53 7.27 13.75 10.64
CA GLU A 53 7.07 14.77 11.67
C GLU A 53 7.59 14.29 13.05
N SER A 54 7.29 13.05 13.42
CA SER A 54 7.76 12.45 14.66
C SER A 54 9.30 12.42 14.72
N ALA A 55 9.96 12.06 13.62
CA ALA A 55 11.42 12.07 13.53
C ALA A 55 12.02 13.47 13.68
N GLN A 56 11.34 14.51 13.18
CA GLN A 56 11.77 15.90 13.33
C GLN A 56 11.59 16.43 14.76
N ARG A 57 10.48 16.09 15.42
CA ARG A 57 10.19 16.55 16.79
C ARG A 57 10.89 15.74 17.88
N GLY A 58 11.23 14.48 17.59
CA GLY A 58 11.74 13.54 18.58
C GLY A 58 10.67 13.01 19.54
N GLU A 59 9.40 13.10 19.17
CA GLU A 59 8.27 12.61 19.98
C GLU A 59 7.21 11.93 19.10
N PRO A 60 6.35 11.06 19.67
CA PRO A 60 5.26 10.44 18.92
C PRO A 60 4.24 11.46 18.40
N VAL A 61 3.80 11.28 17.15
CA VAL A 61 2.75 12.11 16.50
C VAL A 61 1.55 11.22 16.15
N ALA A 62 0.34 11.64 16.50
CA ALA A 62 -0.86 10.90 16.13
C ALA A 62 -1.18 11.14 14.64
N VAL A 63 -1.46 10.07 13.90
CA VAL A 63 -1.83 10.16 12.47
C VAL A 63 -3.10 11.01 12.27
N GLY A 64 -3.97 11.05 13.29
CA GLY A 64 -5.13 11.92 13.30
C GLY A 64 -4.77 13.41 13.13
N ASP A 65 -3.67 13.88 13.70
CA ASP A 65 -3.38 15.33 13.67
C ASP A 65 -3.14 15.86 12.24
N LEU A 66 -2.93 14.96 11.27
CA LEU A 66 -2.76 15.25 9.85
C LEU A 66 -4.08 15.25 9.02
N TRP A 67 -5.25 14.95 9.60
CA TRP A 67 -6.54 15.10 8.89
C TRP A 67 -7.03 16.56 8.82
N ALA A 68 -6.38 17.46 9.58
CA ALA A 68 -6.75 18.87 9.69
C ALA A 68 -6.05 19.77 8.65
N ILE A 69 -5.18 19.20 7.81
CA ILE A 69 -4.46 19.85 6.71
C ILE A 69 -5.22 19.64 5.41
#